data_AF-A0A2X2VZH9-F1
#
_entry.id   AF-A0A2X2VZH9-F1
#
_cell.length_a   1.000
_cell.length_b   1.000
_cell.length_c   1.000
_cell.angle_alpha   90.00
_cell.angle_beta   90.00
_cell.angle_gamma   90.00
#
_symmetry.space_group_name_H-M   'P 1'
#
loop_
_entity.id
_entity.type
_entity.pdbx_description
1 polymer ?
#
loop_
_entity_poly.entity_id
_entity_poly.type
_entity_poly.pdbx_seq_one_letter_code
_entity_poly.pdbx_strand_id
1 'polypeptide(L)'
;MKVDPRSPEVMIDEAVNAAKQSDVVVAVVGEAQGMAHEASSRTDIQIPQSQRDLIAALKATGKPLVLVLMNGRPLALVKEDQQADAILETWFAGTEGGNAIADVLFGDYNPSGKLPMSFPRSVGQIPVYYSHLNTGRPYNADKPNKYTSRYFDEANGPLYPFGYGLSYTTFTVSDVTLSAPTMKRDGAVTASVRVTNTGKREGATVIQMYLQDVTASMSRPVKQLKGFEKVTLKPGETQTVSFPIDIEALKFWNQRMKYDAEPGKFNVFIGVDSARVKQGEFELL
;
A
#
# COMPACT_ATOMS: atom_id res chain seq x y z
N MET A 1 -25.73 14.64 -15.40
CA MET A 1 -25.67 13.26 -15.94
C MET A 1 -27.09 12.78 -16.14
N LYS A 2 -27.41 12.13 -17.27
CA LYS A 2 -28.67 11.40 -17.40
C LYS A 2 -28.45 10.01 -16.79
N VAL A 3 -29.29 9.64 -15.82
CA VAL A 3 -29.31 8.27 -15.29
C VAL A 3 -29.95 7.38 -16.36
N ASP A 4 -29.36 6.21 -16.61
CA ASP A 4 -29.91 5.23 -17.56
C ASP A 4 -31.31 4.80 -17.08
N PRO A 5 -32.36 4.86 -17.93
CA PRO A 5 -33.71 4.52 -17.53
C PRO A 5 -33.96 3.01 -17.40
N ARG A 6 -33.03 2.16 -17.85
CA ARG A 6 -33.17 0.70 -17.79
C ARG A 6 -33.00 0.21 -16.35
N SER A 7 -33.66 -0.91 -16.05
CA SER A 7 -33.47 -1.57 -14.75
C SER A 7 -32.03 -2.08 -14.59
N PRO A 8 -31.50 -2.18 -13.36
CA PRO A 8 -30.19 -2.78 -13.10
C PRO A 8 -30.00 -4.16 -13.74
N GLU A 9 -31.01 -5.02 -13.68
CA GLU A 9 -30.98 -6.38 -14.27
C GLU A 9 -30.70 -6.33 -15.78
N VAL A 10 -31.43 -5.49 -16.51
CA VAL A 10 -31.27 -5.33 -17.97
C VAL A 10 -29.86 -4.85 -18.34
N MET A 11 -29.29 -3.94 -17.54
CA MET A 11 -27.93 -3.45 -17.76
C MET A 11 -26.87 -4.52 -17.44
N ILE A 12 -27.09 -5.33 -16.40
CA ILE A 12 -26.21 -6.45 -16.05
C ILE A 12 -26.26 -7.53 -17.14
N ASP A 13 -27.44 -7.91 -17.62
CA ASP A 13 -27.61 -8.90 -18.69
C ASP A 13 -26.92 -8.47 -19.98
N GLU A 14 -27.05 -7.20 -20.36
CA GLU A 14 -26.32 -6.62 -21.50
C GLU A 14 -24.80 -6.76 -21.32
N ALA A 15 -24.28 -6.37 -20.14
CA ALA A 15 -22.85 -6.47 -19.84
C ALA A 15 -22.35 -7.92 -19.84
N VAL A 16 -23.12 -8.85 -19.30
CA VAL A 16 -22.81 -10.29 -19.30
C VAL A 16 -22.80 -10.86 -20.72
N ASN A 17 -23.75 -10.45 -21.57
CA ASN A 17 -23.78 -10.88 -22.96
C ASN A 17 -22.57 -10.37 -23.76
N ALA A 18 -22.15 -9.12 -23.53
CA ALA A 18 -20.92 -8.58 -24.10
C ALA A 18 -19.66 -9.31 -23.59
N ALA A 19 -19.61 -9.58 -22.28
CA ALA A 19 -18.50 -10.31 -21.66
C ALA A 19 -18.33 -11.72 -22.25
N LYS A 20 -19.42 -12.46 -22.46
CA LYS A 20 -19.39 -13.80 -23.08
C LYS A 20 -18.75 -13.81 -24.47
N GLN A 21 -18.91 -12.72 -25.22
CA GLN A 21 -18.34 -12.51 -26.56
C GLN A 21 -16.92 -11.92 -26.55
N SER A 22 -16.36 -11.62 -25.37
CA SER A 22 -15.04 -10.99 -25.22
C SER A 22 -14.01 -11.99 -24.69
N ASP A 23 -12.72 -11.75 -24.95
CA ASP A 23 -11.64 -12.58 -24.40
C ASP A 23 -11.29 -12.20 -22.95
N VAL A 24 -11.43 -10.92 -22.62
CA VAL A 24 -11.15 -10.33 -21.30
C VAL A 24 -12.18 -9.25 -21.00
N VAL A 25 -12.53 -9.10 -19.73
CA VAL A 25 -13.41 -8.04 -19.24
C VAL A 25 -12.59 -6.99 -18.50
N VAL A 26 -12.73 -5.72 -18.89
CA VAL A 26 -12.21 -4.57 -18.14
C VAL A 26 -13.41 -3.83 -17.54
N ALA A 27 -13.60 -3.98 -16.23
CA ALA A 27 -14.68 -3.33 -15.50
C ALA A 27 -14.16 -2.06 -14.82
N VAL A 28 -14.62 -0.89 -15.27
CA VAL A 28 -14.30 0.41 -14.67
C VAL A 28 -15.35 0.72 -13.62
N VAL A 29 -14.95 0.67 -12.35
CA VAL A 29 -15.85 0.69 -11.19
C VAL A 29 -15.30 1.56 -10.06
N GLY A 30 -16.15 1.91 -9.10
CA GLY A 30 -15.77 2.64 -7.90
C GLY A 30 -16.75 3.76 -7.55
N GLU A 31 -16.21 4.90 -7.16
CA GLU A 31 -16.94 6.07 -6.69
C GLU A 31 -17.14 7.11 -7.80
N ALA A 32 -18.28 7.80 -7.77
CA ALA A 32 -18.39 9.09 -8.44
C ALA A 32 -17.63 10.15 -7.62
N GLN A 33 -17.03 11.16 -8.27
CA GLN A 33 -16.25 12.20 -7.58
C GLN A 33 -16.97 12.86 -6.39
N GLY A 34 -18.29 13.07 -6.48
CA GLY A 34 -19.09 13.69 -5.42
C GLY A 34 -19.22 12.83 -4.16
N MET A 35 -18.90 11.54 -4.24
CA MET A 35 -18.85 10.64 -3.07
C MET A 35 -17.60 10.85 -2.23
N ALA A 36 -16.57 11.52 -2.76
CA ALA A 36 -15.29 11.78 -2.09
C ALA A 36 -14.92 13.27 -2.17
N HIS A 37 -15.86 14.12 -1.73
CA HIS A 37 -15.73 15.57 -1.74
C HIS A 37 -16.04 16.15 -0.34
N GLU A 38 -16.02 17.48 -0.21
CA GLU A 38 -16.48 18.19 0.98
C GLU A 38 -17.89 17.73 1.41
N ALA A 39 -18.09 17.52 2.72
CA ALA A 39 -19.32 17.02 3.32
C ALA A 39 -19.78 15.61 2.87
N SER A 40 -18.99 14.89 2.08
CA SER A 40 -19.33 13.54 1.57
C SER A 40 -18.66 12.43 2.38
N SER A 41 -18.86 12.42 3.70
CA SER A 41 -18.46 11.30 4.56
C SER A 41 -19.26 10.04 4.21
N ARG A 42 -18.61 8.87 4.19
CA ARG A 42 -19.25 7.58 3.94
C ARG A 42 -19.21 6.69 5.18
N THR A 43 -20.34 6.05 5.47
CA THR A 43 -20.46 5.03 6.53
C THR A 43 -20.16 3.62 6.04
N ASP A 44 -20.12 3.43 4.72
CA ASP A 44 -19.67 2.22 4.04
C ASP A 44 -18.64 2.62 2.99
N ILE A 45 -17.47 2.00 3.02
CA ILE A 45 -16.34 2.27 2.11
C ILE A 45 -16.15 1.15 1.08
N GLN A 46 -17.16 0.33 0.82
CA GLN A 46 -17.15 -0.64 -0.27
C GLN A 46 -17.48 0.04 -1.61
N ILE A 47 -17.19 -0.65 -2.72
CA ILE A 47 -17.75 -0.29 -4.03
C ILE A 47 -19.29 -0.29 -3.93
N PRO A 48 -20.01 0.68 -4.51
CA PRO A 48 -21.47 0.73 -4.46
C PRO A 48 -22.13 -0.60 -4.85
N GLN A 49 -23.20 -1.00 -4.15
CA GLN A 49 -23.81 -2.33 -4.29
C GLN A 49 -24.13 -2.70 -5.74
N SER A 50 -24.73 -1.80 -6.53
CA SER A 50 -25.07 -2.04 -7.93
C SER A 50 -23.87 -2.43 -8.80
N GLN A 51 -22.69 -1.89 -8.52
CA GLN A 51 -21.46 -2.23 -9.22
C GLN A 51 -20.87 -3.56 -8.72
N ARG A 52 -21.06 -3.91 -7.45
CA ARG A 52 -20.66 -5.23 -6.93
C ARG A 52 -21.51 -6.36 -7.49
N ASP A 53 -22.80 -6.11 -7.69
CA ASP A 53 -23.69 -7.06 -8.36
C ASP A 53 -23.24 -7.29 -9.81
N LEU A 54 -22.86 -6.22 -10.52
CA LEU A 54 -22.23 -6.30 -11.84
C LEU A 54 -20.92 -7.10 -11.82
N ILE A 55 -19.99 -6.81 -10.88
CA ILE A 55 -18.72 -7.54 -10.75
C ILE A 55 -18.96 -9.03 -10.53
N ALA A 56 -19.90 -9.39 -9.65
CA ALA A 56 -20.25 -10.78 -9.38
C ALA A 56 -20.81 -11.49 -10.63
N ALA A 57 -21.71 -10.83 -11.37
CA ALA A 57 -22.26 -11.35 -12.62
C ALA A 57 -21.19 -11.52 -13.71
N LEU A 58 -20.28 -10.54 -13.85
CA LEU A 58 -19.14 -10.63 -14.77
C LEU A 58 -18.19 -11.76 -14.38
N LYS A 59 -17.85 -11.91 -13.10
CA LYS A 59 -17.00 -13.01 -12.63
C LYS A 59 -17.63 -14.38 -12.91
N ALA A 60 -18.94 -14.51 -12.77
CA ALA A 60 -19.67 -15.75 -13.05
C ALA A 60 -19.59 -16.20 -14.52
N THR A 61 -19.20 -15.32 -15.46
CA THR A 61 -18.96 -15.70 -16.86
C THR A 61 -17.71 -16.57 -17.07
N GLY A 62 -16.80 -16.59 -16.09
CA GLY A 62 -15.51 -17.30 -16.18
C GLY A 62 -14.46 -16.61 -17.05
N LYS A 63 -14.76 -15.42 -17.58
CA LYS A 63 -13.78 -14.61 -18.32
C LYS A 63 -12.76 -13.98 -17.37
N PRO A 64 -11.50 -13.77 -17.80
CA PRO A 64 -10.54 -12.96 -17.07
C PRO A 64 -11.13 -11.58 -16.77
N LEU A 65 -11.08 -11.17 -15.51
CA LEU A 65 -11.70 -9.95 -15.01
C LEU A 65 -10.64 -8.99 -14.44
N VAL A 66 -10.47 -7.86 -15.13
CA VAL A 66 -9.63 -6.74 -14.69
C VAL A 66 -10.52 -5.65 -14.12
N LEU A 67 -10.28 -5.25 -12.87
CA LEU A 67 -10.95 -4.10 -12.26
C LEU A 67 -10.07 -2.86 -12.39
N VAL A 68 -10.63 -1.80 -12.97
CA VAL A 68 -10.03 -0.47 -12.99
C VAL A 68 -10.81 0.39 -12.00
N LEU A 69 -10.18 0.72 -10.88
CA LEU A 69 -10.83 1.40 -9.76
C LEU A 69 -10.67 2.91 -9.87
N MET A 70 -11.77 3.64 -9.70
CA MET A 70 -11.78 5.10 -9.55
C MET A 70 -12.39 5.48 -8.21
N ASN A 71 -11.63 6.12 -7.33
CA ASN A 71 -12.08 6.50 -5.99
C ASN A 71 -11.25 7.65 -5.42
N GLY A 72 -11.80 8.36 -4.44
CA GLY A 72 -11.12 9.47 -3.75
C GLY A 72 -10.62 9.12 -2.35
N ARG A 73 -10.78 7.86 -1.92
CA ARG A 73 -10.38 7.34 -0.61
C ARG A 73 -10.00 5.85 -0.71
N PRO A 74 -9.34 5.27 0.32
CA PRO A 74 -9.25 3.83 0.44
C PRO A 74 -10.62 3.14 0.48
N LEU A 75 -10.76 2.04 -0.25
CA LEU A 75 -11.97 1.21 -0.26
C LEU A 75 -11.73 -0.13 0.45
N ALA A 76 -12.81 -0.72 0.99
CA ALA A 76 -12.83 -2.08 1.50
C ALA A 76 -13.08 -3.06 0.32
N LEU A 77 -12.02 -3.77 -0.09
CA LEU A 77 -11.97 -4.51 -1.36
C LEU A 77 -11.76 -6.03 -1.18
N VAL A 78 -12.10 -6.61 -0.02
CA VAL A 78 -11.80 -8.02 0.29
C VAL A 78 -12.44 -8.98 -0.71
N LYS A 79 -13.67 -8.71 -1.17
CA LYS A 79 -14.34 -9.58 -2.14
C LYS A 79 -13.76 -9.40 -3.54
N GLU A 80 -13.48 -8.17 -3.91
CA GLU A 80 -12.93 -7.79 -5.20
C GLU A 80 -11.53 -8.37 -5.39
N ASP A 81 -10.69 -8.35 -4.35
CA ASP A 81 -9.36 -8.98 -4.32
C ASP A 81 -9.41 -10.50 -4.54
N GLN A 82 -10.50 -11.16 -4.13
CA GLN A 82 -10.72 -12.60 -4.33
C GLN A 82 -11.35 -12.92 -5.70
N GLN A 83 -12.10 -11.99 -6.28
CA GLN A 83 -12.85 -12.20 -7.51
C GLN A 83 -12.07 -11.78 -8.75
N ALA A 84 -11.33 -10.67 -8.69
CA ALA A 84 -10.61 -10.12 -9.83
C ALA A 84 -9.33 -10.90 -10.12
N ASP A 85 -8.97 -10.99 -11.40
CA ASP A 85 -7.68 -11.53 -11.83
C ASP A 85 -6.60 -10.44 -11.82
N ALA A 86 -6.99 -9.17 -11.94
CA ALA A 86 -6.14 -8.00 -11.72
C ALA A 86 -6.94 -6.81 -11.21
N ILE A 87 -6.31 -5.96 -10.40
CA ILE A 87 -6.88 -4.70 -9.89
C ILE A 87 -5.88 -3.58 -10.15
N LEU A 88 -6.33 -2.53 -10.84
CA LEU A 88 -5.59 -1.29 -11.06
C LEU A 88 -6.30 -0.15 -10.33
N GLU A 89 -5.68 0.37 -9.26
CA GLU A 89 -6.11 1.60 -8.58
C GLU A 89 -5.66 2.82 -9.40
N THR A 90 -6.60 3.65 -9.84
CA THR A 90 -6.35 4.80 -10.73
C THR A 90 -6.69 6.14 -10.09
N TRP A 91 -7.32 6.13 -8.92
CA TRP A 91 -7.90 7.30 -8.27
C TRP A 91 -8.83 8.07 -9.24
N PHE A 92 -8.83 9.40 -9.16
CA PHE A 92 -9.33 10.25 -10.25
C PHE A 92 -8.14 10.83 -11.01
N ALA A 93 -7.74 10.20 -12.11
CA ALA A 93 -6.52 10.49 -12.87
C ALA A 93 -6.54 11.80 -13.71
N GLY A 94 -7.56 12.64 -13.53
CA GLY A 94 -7.66 13.94 -14.21
C GLY A 94 -8.01 13.84 -15.71
N THR A 95 -7.74 14.91 -16.45
CA THR A 95 -8.20 15.10 -17.84
C THR A 95 -7.70 14.02 -18.79
N GLU A 96 -6.43 13.64 -18.68
CA GLU A 96 -5.79 12.61 -19.52
C GLU A 96 -5.90 11.21 -18.90
N GLY A 97 -6.77 11.03 -17.91
CA GLY A 97 -6.86 9.79 -17.14
C GLY A 97 -7.11 8.56 -18.00
N GLY A 98 -7.98 8.66 -19.02
CA GLY A 98 -8.24 7.56 -19.94
C GLY A 98 -6.99 7.09 -20.71
N ASN A 99 -6.17 8.04 -21.19
CA ASN A 99 -4.94 7.75 -21.91
C ASN A 99 -3.90 7.11 -20.97
N ALA A 100 -3.67 7.70 -19.80
CA ALA A 100 -2.71 7.17 -18.83
C ALA A 100 -3.09 5.77 -18.30
N ILE A 101 -4.39 5.51 -18.11
CA ILE A 101 -4.88 4.18 -17.73
C ILE A 101 -4.61 3.17 -18.85
N ALA A 102 -4.86 3.55 -20.11
CA ALA A 102 -4.59 2.68 -21.25
C ALA A 102 -3.09 2.35 -21.36
N ASP A 103 -2.21 3.36 -21.25
CA ASP A 103 -0.74 3.17 -21.27
C ASP A 103 -0.29 2.11 -20.24
N VAL A 104 -0.90 2.13 -19.06
CA VAL A 104 -0.62 1.13 -18.01
C VAL A 104 -1.20 -0.23 -18.37
N LEU A 105 -2.47 -0.32 -18.78
CA LEU A 105 -3.12 -1.60 -19.11
C LEU A 105 -2.45 -2.34 -20.27
N PHE A 106 -1.99 -1.61 -21.29
CA PHE A 106 -1.29 -2.17 -22.44
C PHE A 106 0.21 -2.34 -22.22
N GLY A 107 0.75 -1.78 -21.13
CA GLY A 107 2.14 -1.95 -20.73
C GLY A 107 3.13 -1.04 -21.43
N ASP A 108 2.66 0.03 -22.07
CA ASP A 108 3.47 1.17 -22.51
C ASP A 108 4.13 1.87 -21.31
N TYR A 109 3.46 1.81 -20.15
CA TYR A 109 4.03 2.17 -18.85
C TYR A 109 3.92 1.02 -17.83
N ASN A 110 5.04 0.67 -17.19
CA ASN A 110 5.04 -0.29 -16.09
C ASN A 110 4.60 0.41 -14.78
N PRO A 111 3.50 -0.04 -14.13
CA PRO A 111 2.97 0.64 -12.95
C PRO A 111 4.01 0.70 -11.82
N SER A 112 4.18 1.90 -11.28
CA SER A 112 5.18 2.20 -10.24
C SER A 112 4.60 3.01 -9.07
N GLY A 113 3.28 3.16 -9.02
CA GLY A 113 2.56 3.79 -7.93
C GLY A 113 2.57 2.94 -6.67
N LYS A 114 2.54 3.59 -5.50
CA LYS A 114 2.46 2.93 -4.19
C LYS A 114 1.49 3.68 -3.28
N LEU A 115 0.74 2.96 -2.47
CA LEU A 115 -0.33 3.49 -1.64
C LEU A 115 0.22 4.39 -0.52
N PRO A 116 -0.19 5.68 -0.44
CA PRO A 116 0.19 6.55 0.67
C PRO A 116 -0.72 6.38 1.90
N MET A 117 -1.76 5.55 1.81
CA MET A 117 -2.71 5.27 2.90
C MET A 117 -3.03 3.77 2.92
N SER A 118 -3.18 3.20 4.11
CA SER A 118 -3.55 1.79 4.26
C SER A 118 -4.99 1.57 3.81
N PHE A 119 -5.24 0.48 3.07
CA PHE A 119 -6.60 0.09 2.69
C PHE A 119 -7.15 -0.87 3.75
N PRO A 120 -8.19 -0.47 4.51
CA PRO A 120 -8.80 -1.33 5.50
C PRO A 120 -9.55 -2.49 4.85
N ARG A 121 -9.79 -3.56 5.62
CA ARG A 121 -10.65 -4.68 5.16
C ARG A 121 -12.13 -4.34 5.23
N SER A 122 -12.51 -3.51 6.20
CA SER A 122 -13.86 -3.00 6.39
C SER A 122 -13.83 -1.64 7.11
N VAL A 123 -14.96 -0.93 7.10
CA VAL A 123 -15.12 0.32 7.86
C VAL A 123 -14.91 0.13 9.37
N GLY A 124 -15.21 -1.07 9.89
CA GLY A 124 -15.07 -1.42 11.30
C GLY A 124 -13.61 -1.45 11.80
N GLN A 125 -12.63 -1.47 10.90
CA GLN A 125 -11.21 -1.43 11.25
C GLN A 125 -10.66 -0.01 11.42
N ILE A 126 -11.42 1.03 11.05
CA ILE A 126 -10.93 2.40 11.06
C ILE A 126 -10.78 2.89 12.51
N PRO A 127 -9.64 3.53 12.88
CA PRO A 127 -8.49 3.82 12.04
C PRO A 127 -7.50 2.65 11.91
N VAL A 128 -7.03 2.40 10.68
CA VAL A 128 -5.88 1.53 10.39
C VAL A 128 -4.78 2.32 9.70
N TYR A 129 -3.57 2.27 10.23
CA TYR A 129 -2.41 2.99 9.71
C TYR A 129 -1.13 2.29 10.15
N TYR A 130 -0.07 2.37 9.34
CA TYR A 130 1.15 1.57 9.53
C TYR A 130 2.01 1.99 10.73
N SER A 131 2.00 3.28 11.08
CA SER A 131 2.77 3.87 12.18
C SER A 131 2.02 3.81 13.52
N HIS A 132 1.34 2.70 13.77
CA HIS A 132 0.64 2.43 15.03
C HIS A 132 1.62 2.08 16.15
N LEU A 133 1.16 2.18 17.40
CA LEU A 133 1.91 1.69 18.57
C LEU A 133 1.82 0.16 18.66
N ASN A 134 2.78 -0.46 19.35
CA ASN A 134 2.82 -1.92 19.50
C ASN A 134 1.72 -2.46 20.43
N THR A 135 1.20 -1.63 21.34
CA THR A 135 0.37 -2.02 22.50
C THR A 135 1.11 -2.96 23.47
N GLY A 136 0.50 -3.27 24.61
CA GLY A 136 1.05 -4.26 25.56
C GLY A 136 0.83 -5.72 25.14
N ARG A 137 -0.02 -5.98 24.14
CA ARG A 137 -0.37 -7.34 23.67
C ARG A 137 -0.53 -7.36 22.14
N PRO A 138 0.57 -7.18 21.38
CA PRO A 138 0.51 -7.15 19.92
C PRO A 138 -0.04 -8.45 19.35
N TYR A 139 -0.84 -8.33 18.28
CA TYR A 139 -1.27 -9.49 17.49
C TYR A 139 -0.13 -9.98 16.60
N ASN A 140 0.04 -11.30 16.50
CA ASN A 140 0.96 -11.96 15.59
C ASN A 140 0.18 -12.94 14.72
N ALA A 141 0.19 -12.74 13.39
CA ALA A 141 -0.54 -13.58 12.46
C ALA A 141 0.03 -15.00 12.34
N ASP A 142 1.34 -15.19 12.53
CA ASP A 142 2.01 -16.50 12.50
C ASP A 142 1.77 -17.30 13.78
N LYS A 143 1.51 -16.61 14.89
CA LYS A 143 1.23 -17.20 16.21
C LYS A 143 -0.02 -16.55 16.82
N PRO A 144 -1.21 -16.79 16.25
CA PRO A 144 -2.42 -16.11 16.66
C PRO A 144 -2.78 -16.48 18.10
N ASN A 145 -3.04 -15.46 18.92
CA ASN A 145 -3.46 -15.62 20.31
C ASN A 145 -4.75 -14.83 20.56
N LYS A 146 -5.71 -15.44 21.26
CA LYS A 146 -7.01 -14.86 21.61
C LYS A 146 -6.86 -13.54 22.40
N TYR A 147 -5.92 -13.47 23.34
CA TYR A 147 -5.78 -12.32 24.24
C TYR A 147 -4.78 -11.29 23.72
N THR A 148 -4.96 -10.84 22.48
CA THR A 148 -4.15 -9.80 21.82
C THR A 148 -5.03 -8.64 21.36
N SER A 149 -4.41 -7.50 21.01
CA SER A 149 -5.12 -6.34 20.47
C SER A 149 -5.54 -6.61 19.02
N ARG A 150 -6.72 -7.19 18.84
CA ARG A 150 -7.25 -7.62 17.54
C ARG A 150 -8.78 -7.66 17.50
N TYR A 151 -9.35 -7.68 16.30
CA TYR A 151 -10.73 -8.10 16.05
C TYR A 151 -10.82 -9.63 15.90
N PHE A 152 -11.97 -10.23 16.24
CA PHE A 152 -12.15 -11.68 16.22
C PHE A 152 -12.90 -12.20 14.98
N ASP A 153 -13.74 -11.36 14.38
CA ASP A 153 -14.68 -11.64 13.31
C ASP A 153 -14.18 -11.24 11.91
N GLU A 154 -13.01 -10.60 11.84
CA GLU A 154 -12.33 -10.27 10.59
C GLU A 154 -10.82 -10.51 10.71
N ALA A 155 -10.16 -10.79 9.58
CA ALA A 155 -8.71 -10.82 9.51
C ALA A 155 -8.13 -9.46 9.95
N ASN A 156 -7.03 -9.48 10.71
CA ASN A 156 -6.41 -8.26 11.22
C ASN A 156 -5.37 -7.70 10.26
N GLY A 157 -5.08 -6.41 10.41
CA GLY A 157 -4.21 -5.66 9.51
C GLY A 157 -4.92 -5.24 8.22
N PRO A 158 -4.35 -4.27 7.48
CA PRO A 158 -4.94 -3.78 6.25
C PRO A 158 -5.01 -4.87 5.17
N LEU A 159 -5.90 -4.70 4.20
CA LEU A 159 -5.89 -5.49 2.98
C LEU A 159 -4.64 -5.17 2.16
N TYR A 160 -4.38 -3.87 1.96
CA TYR A 160 -3.14 -3.38 1.35
C TYR A 160 -2.41 -2.44 2.31
N PRO A 161 -1.16 -2.75 2.72
CA PRO A 161 -0.43 -1.92 3.67
C PRO A 161 0.04 -0.60 3.04
N PHE A 162 0.47 0.34 3.90
CA PHE A 162 1.13 1.56 3.44
C PHE A 162 2.35 1.22 2.57
N GLY A 163 2.54 1.96 1.49
CA GLY A 163 3.62 1.76 0.53
C GLY A 163 3.42 0.58 -0.40
N TYR A 164 2.29 -0.14 -0.35
CA TYR A 164 2.03 -1.27 -1.23
C TYR A 164 1.82 -0.82 -2.68
N GLY A 165 2.35 -1.59 -3.62
CA GLY A 165 2.17 -1.39 -5.05
C GLY A 165 2.99 -2.42 -5.82
N LEU A 166 2.34 -3.07 -6.80
CA LEU A 166 2.96 -4.08 -7.65
C LEU A 166 3.59 -3.44 -8.89
N SER A 167 4.26 -4.27 -9.70
CA SER A 167 4.88 -3.91 -10.97
C SER A 167 4.71 -5.09 -11.94
N TYR A 168 4.83 -4.84 -13.24
CA TYR A 168 4.92 -5.88 -14.26
C TYR A 168 6.29 -6.58 -14.29
N THR A 169 7.24 -6.13 -13.46
CA THR A 169 8.50 -6.83 -13.19
C THR A 169 8.62 -7.13 -11.69
N THR A 170 9.64 -7.88 -11.31
CA THR A 170 9.92 -8.21 -9.90
C THR A 170 11.21 -7.56 -9.44
N PHE A 171 11.26 -7.20 -8.16
CA PHE A 171 12.45 -6.62 -7.53
C PHE A 171 12.82 -7.41 -6.29
N THR A 172 14.11 -7.66 -6.10
CA THR A 172 14.65 -8.20 -4.85
C THR A 172 15.46 -7.13 -4.12
N VAL A 173 15.46 -7.19 -2.80
CA VAL A 173 16.16 -6.27 -1.91
C VAL A 173 17.09 -7.09 -1.02
N SER A 174 18.38 -6.73 -0.98
CA SER A 174 19.36 -7.37 -0.11
C SER A 174 19.09 -7.06 1.37
N ASP A 175 19.76 -7.78 2.28
CA ASP A 175 19.79 -7.38 3.69
C ASP A 175 20.38 -5.96 3.87
N VAL A 176 20.02 -5.31 4.97
CA VAL A 176 20.45 -3.95 5.30
C VAL A 176 21.90 -3.95 5.74
N THR A 177 22.72 -3.14 5.09
CA THR A 177 24.09 -2.85 5.52
C THR A 177 24.13 -1.48 6.18
N LEU A 178 24.73 -1.40 7.37
CA LEU A 178 24.95 -0.15 8.09
C LEU A 178 26.43 0.24 8.03
N SER A 179 26.71 1.53 7.87
CA SER A 179 28.09 2.03 7.84
C SER A 179 28.81 1.90 9.19
N ALA A 180 28.06 1.85 10.29
CA ALA A 180 28.55 1.58 11.63
C ALA A 180 27.43 1.01 12.52
N PRO A 181 27.77 0.21 13.55
CA PRO A 181 26.78 -0.33 14.50
C PRO A 181 26.33 0.70 15.55
N THR A 182 27.04 1.83 15.65
CA THR A 182 26.78 2.89 16.65
C THR A 182 26.86 4.27 16.00
N MET A 183 26.06 5.22 16.48
CA MET A 183 26.04 6.60 16.03
C MET A 183 26.30 7.53 17.22
N LYS A 184 27.29 8.42 17.12
CA LYS A 184 27.42 9.55 18.06
C LYS A 184 26.32 10.57 17.80
N ARG A 185 25.94 11.34 18.82
CA ARG A 185 24.88 12.36 18.72
C ARG A 185 25.11 13.43 17.64
N ASP A 186 26.35 13.76 17.32
CA ASP A 186 26.76 14.69 16.26
C ASP A 186 27.21 13.98 14.97
N GLY A 187 27.05 12.65 14.90
CA GLY A 187 27.44 11.83 13.77
C GLY A 187 26.26 11.41 12.89
N ALA A 188 26.55 10.50 11.97
CA ALA A 188 25.57 9.88 11.10
C ALA A 188 25.91 8.41 10.84
N VAL A 189 24.89 7.60 10.55
CA VAL A 189 25.01 6.23 10.03
C VAL A 189 24.30 6.17 8.69
N THR A 190 24.88 5.51 7.71
CA THR A 190 24.22 5.24 6.42
C THR A 190 23.69 3.83 6.41
N ALA A 191 22.40 3.68 6.09
CA ALA A 191 21.77 2.39 5.85
C ALA A 191 21.59 2.17 4.34
N SER A 192 22.06 1.05 3.83
CA SER A 192 22.05 0.76 2.39
C SER A 192 21.51 -0.63 2.08
N VAL A 193 20.89 -0.75 0.91
CA VAL A 193 20.48 -2.02 0.31
C VAL A 193 20.83 -2.05 -1.17
N ARG A 194 21.04 -3.24 -1.72
CA ARG A 194 21.05 -3.46 -3.16
C ARG A 194 19.67 -3.88 -3.63
N VAL A 195 19.22 -3.27 -4.72
CA VAL A 195 17.94 -3.54 -5.36
C VAL A 195 18.22 -4.08 -6.75
N THR A 196 17.68 -5.26 -7.06
CA THR A 196 17.86 -5.88 -8.37
C THR A 196 16.51 -6.06 -9.04
N ASN A 197 16.38 -5.66 -10.30
CA ASN A 197 15.24 -6.05 -11.13
C ASN A 197 15.44 -7.49 -11.61
N THR A 198 14.65 -8.42 -11.08
CA THR A 198 14.74 -9.85 -11.36
C THR A 198 13.72 -10.34 -12.40
N GLY A 199 12.89 -9.45 -12.94
CA GLY A 199 11.93 -9.81 -13.97
C GLY A 199 12.44 -9.52 -15.39
N LYS A 200 11.50 -9.48 -16.34
CA LYS A 200 11.77 -9.39 -17.78
C LYS A 200 11.45 -8.03 -18.39
N ARG A 201 10.95 -7.09 -17.59
CA ARG A 201 10.56 -5.75 -18.04
C ARG A 201 11.35 -4.70 -17.28
N GLU A 202 11.69 -3.61 -17.95
CA GLU A 202 12.10 -2.40 -17.25
C GLU A 202 10.95 -1.92 -16.36
N GLY A 203 11.28 -1.39 -15.20
CA GLY A 203 10.29 -0.90 -14.26
C GLY A 203 10.90 -0.03 -13.19
N ALA A 204 10.06 0.83 -12.60
CA ALA A 204 10.43 1.62 -11.44
C ALA A 204 9.77 1.10 -10.17
N THR A 205 10.47 1.17 -9.05
CA THR A 205 9.92 0.89 -7.72
C THR A 205 10.43 1.93 -6.72
N VAL A 206 9.72 2.07 -5.60
CA VAL A 206 10.11 2.96 -4.51
C VAL A 206 10.61 2.13 -3.35
N ILE A 207 11.88 2.32 -3.02
CA ILE A 207 12.52 1.77 -1.82
C ILE A 207 12.24 2.72 -0.66
N GLN A 208 11.74 2.17 0.44
CA GLN A 208 11.26 2.94 1.57
C GLN A 208 12.06 2.57 2.81
N MET A 209 12.62 3.56 3.49
CA MET A 209 13.30 3.41 4.78
C MET A 209 12.39 3.86 5.92
N TYR A 210 12.25 2.99 6.91
CA TYR A 210 11.54 3.25 8.15
C TYR A 210 12.46 3.08 9.35
N LEU A 211 12.18 3.82 10.42
CA LEU A 211 12.86 3.67 11.70
C LEU A 211 11.87 3.27 12.80
N GLN A 212 12.35 2.46 13.73
CA GLN A 212 11.70 2.21 15.02
C GLN A 212 12.69 2.52 16.13
N ASP A 213 12.28 3.41 17.00
CA ASP A 213 12.90 3.64 18.29
C ASP A 213 12.42 2.54 19.25
N VAL A 214 13.32 1.64 19.64
CA VAL A 214 12.97 0.37 20.31
C VAL A 214 12.52 0.61 21.75
N THR A 215 13.10 1.60 22.42
CA THR A 215 12.79 1.93 23.82
C THR A 215 13.02 3.41 24.04
N ALA A 216 11.96 4.10 24.45
CA ALA A 216 11.98 5.52 24.72
C ALA A 216 11.09 5.85 25.93
N SER A 217 11.16 7.09 26.39
CA SER A 217 10.31 7.64 27.46
C SER A 217 8.82 7.63 27.13
N MET A 218 8.45 7.45 25.85
CA MET A 218 7.09 7.26 25.38
C MET A 218 7.01 6.03 24.48
N SER A 219 5.85 5.37 24.42
CA SER A 219 5.61 4.34 23.42
C SER A 219 5.78 4.95 22.01
N ARG A 220 6.65 4.34 21.22
CA ARG A 220 6.98 4.77 19.86
C ARG A 220 6.27 3.88 18.84
N PRO A 221 5.96 4.39 17.64
CA PRO A 221 5.39 3.57 16.57
C PRO A 221 6.26 2.36 16.23
N VAL A 222 5.62 1.27 15.81
CA VAL A 222 6.33 0.05 15.37
C VAL A 222 7.27 0.30 14.20
N LYS A 223 7.00 1.34 13.39
CA LYS A 223 7.91 1.92 12.39
C LYS A 223 7.38 3.28 11.90
N GLN A 224 8.27 4.18 11.47
CA GLN A 224 7.91 5.47 10.86
C GLN A 224 8.74 5.69 9.60
N LEU A 225 8.12 6.11 8.49
CA LEU A 225 8.83 6.44 7.25
C LEU A 225 9.78 7.62 7.51
N LYS A 226 11.03 7.47 7.09
CA LYS A 226 12.09 8.49 7.27
C LYS A 226 12.82 8.83 5.99
N GLY A 227 12.69 8.02 4.95
CA GLY A 227 13.21 8.31 3.62
C GLY A 227 12.63 7.37 2.57
N PHE A 228 12.68 7.78 1.31
CA PHE A 228 12.37 6.91 0.19
C PHE A 228 13.15 7.34 -1.05
N GLU A 229 13.43 6.38 -1.93
CA GLU A 229 14.07 6.62 -3.22
C GLU A 229 13.32 5.84 -4.29
N LYS A 230 12.96 6.51 -5.40
CA LYS A 230 12.37 5.85 -6.56
C LYS A 230 13.49 5.53 -7.55
N VAL A 231 13.65 4.24 -7.86
CA VAL A 231 14.67 3.73 -8.76
C VAL A 231 14.01 3.09 -9.98
N THR A 232 14.59 3.30 -11.15
CA THR A 232 14.20 2.65 -12.40
C THR A 232 15.33 1.72 -12.82
N LEU A 233 15.02 0.46 -13.08
CA LEU A 233 16.01 -0.57 -13.37
C LEU A 233 15.60 -1.37 -14.60
N LYS A 234 16.55 -1.61 -15.50
CA LYS A 234 16.42 -2.56 -16.60
C LYS A 234 16.43 -4.01 -16.08
N PRO A 235 15.94 -5.00 -16.85
CA PRO A 235 16.03 -6.41 -16.47
C PRO A 235 17.47 -6.81 -16.11
N GLY A 236 17.66 -7.41 -14.93
CA GLY A 236 18.96 -7.85 -14.41
C GLY A 236 19.82 -6.74 -13.78
N GLU A 237 19.44 -5.46 -13.91
CA GLU A 237 20.18 -4.35 -13.34
C GLU A 237 20.07 -4.32 -11.81
N THR A 238 21.16 -3.91 -11.16
CA THR A 238 21.24 -3.74 -9.71
C THR A 238 21.74 -2.33 -9.36
N GLN A 239 21.03 -1.66 -8.46
CA GLN A 239 21.44 -0.37 -7.90
C GLN A 239 21.55 -0.45 -6.38
N THR A 240 22.55 0.23 -5.82
CA THR A 240 22.64 0.45 -4.36
C THR A 240 21.87 1.70 -3.99
N VAL A 241 20.89 1.55 -3.09
CA VAL A 241 20.12 2.66 -2.50
C VAL A 241 20.63 2.89 -1.09
N SER A 242 20.90 4.15 -0.74
CA SER A 242 21.54 4.52 0.54
C SER A 242 20.84 5.69 1.20
N PHE A 243 20.57 5.55 2.50
CA PHE A 243 19.90 6.55 3.30
C PHE A 243 20.82 7.01 4.44
N PRO A 244 21.28 8.27 4.44
CA PRO A 244 21.95 8.84 5.61
C PRO A 244 20.94 9.04 6.75
N ILE A 245 21.34 8.66 7.95
CA ILE A 245 20.57 8.82 9.19
C ILE A 245 21.40 9.68 10.11
N ASP A 246 20.91 10.89 10.38
CA ASP A 246 21.47 11.82 11.36
C ASP A 246 20.56 11.92 12.60
N ILE A 247 20.94 12.78 13.54
CA ILE A 247 20.17 12.97 14.77
C ILE A 247 18.75 13.51 14.51
N GLU A 248 18.53 14.32 13.47
CA GLU A 248 17.21 14.89 13.16
C GLU A 248 16.21 13.80 12.74
N ALA A 249 16.69 12.78 12.03
CA ALA A 249 15.88 11.61 11.68
C ALA A 249 15.37 10.84 12.92
N LEU A 250 16.05 10.94 14.07
CA LEU A 250 15.74 10.18 15.29
C LEU A 250 14.85 10.95 16.28
N LYS A 251 14.73 12.27 16.12
CA LYS A 251 13.98 13.08 17.08
C LYS A 251 12.48 12.78 17.08
N PHE A 252 11.89 12.97 18.25
CA PHE A 252 10.46 12.95 18.46
C PHE A 252 10.04 13.95 19.55
N TRP A 253 8.76 14.30 19.58
CA TRP A 253 8.18 15.10 20.66
C TRP A 253 7.88 14.22 21.85
N ASN A 254 8.56 14.45 22.97
CA ASN A 254 8.31 13.74 24.22
C ASN A 254 7.22 14.41 25.07
N GLN A 255 6.90 13.82 26.23
CA GLN A 255 5.84 14.31 27.13
C GLN A 255 6.08 15.73 27.67
N ARG A 256 7.32 16.23 27.61
CA ARG A 256 7.69 17.60 28.03
C ARG A 256 7.66 18.59 26.87
N MET A 257 7.13 18.20 25.71
CA MET A 257 7.16 18.98 24.48
C MET A 257 8.58 19.36 24.06
N LYS A 258 9.55 18.48 24.30
CA LYS A 258 10.91 18.61 23.78
C LYS A 258 11.03 17.77 22.51
N TYR A 259 11.45 18.38 21.41
CA TYR A 259 11.80 17.67 20.18
C TYR A 259 13.26 17.22 20.25
N ASP A 260 13.47 15.96 20.60
CA ASP A 260 14.81 15.41 20.88
C ASP A 260 14.89 13.92 20.56
N ALA A 261 16.12 13.39 20.50
CA ALA A 261 16.43 11.98 20.36
C ALA A 261 17.05 11.46 21.66
N GLU A 262 16.59 10.29 22.09
CA GLU A 262 17.06 9.59 23.28
C GLU A 262 18.09 8.52 22.87
N PRO A 263 19.19 8.35 23.63
CA PRO A 263 20.17 7.30 23.34
C PRO A 263 19.54 5.91 23.48
N GLY A 264 20.02 4.96 22.70
CA GLY A 264 19.50 3.59 22.68
C GLY A 264 19.37 3.01 21.27
N LYS A 265 18.66 1.89 21.19
CA LYS A 265 18.56 1.07 19.99
C LYS A 265 17.53 1.60 19.00
N PHE A 266 17.93 1.63 17.72
CA PHE A 266 17.06 1.92 16.59
C PHE A 266 17.09 0.77 15.59
N ASN A 267 15.92 0.24 15.25
CA ASN A 267 15.77 -0.65 14.11
C ASN A 267 15.61 0.19 12.84
N VAL A 268 16.34 -0.19 11.79
CA VAL A 268 16.21 0.34 10.44
C VAL A 268 15.53 -0.71 9.57
N PHE A 269 14.44 -0.34 8.91
CA PHE A 269 13.72 -1.21 7.99
C PHE A 269 13.80 -0.63 6.58
N ILE A 270 14.23 -1.43 5.60
CA ILE A 270 14.25 -1.02 4.19
C ILE A 270 13.51 -2.05 3.35
N GLY A 271 12.60 -1.61 2.50
CA GLY A 271 11.78 -2.52 1.70
C GLY A 271 10.99 -1.85 0.59
N VAL A 272 10.15 -2.64 -0.07
CA VAL A 272 9.31 -2.21 -1.20
C VAL A 272 7.92 -1.73 -0.77
N ASP A 273 7.55 -1.96 0.49
CA ASP A 273 6.38 -1.45 1.21
C ASP A 273 6.61 -1.58 2.73
N SER A 274 5.65 -1.13 3.56
CA SER A 274 5.79 -1.13 5.03
C SER A 274 5.71 -2.51 5.70
N ALA A 275 5.33 -3.56 4.97
CA ALA A 275 5.20 -4.92 5.46
C ALA A 275 6.36 -5.84 5.03
N ARG A 276 6.84 -5.69 3.79
CA ARG A 276 7.94 -6.47 3.20
C ARG A 276 9.24 -5.69 3.28
N VAL A 277 9.90 -5.83 4.43
CA VAL A 277 11.13 -5.10 4.78
C VAL A 277 12.25 -6.03 5.22
N LYS A 278 13.48 -5.56 5.03
CA LYS A 278 14.70 -6.08 5.65
C LYS A 278 15.06 -5.21 6.84
N GLN A 279 15.60 -5.80 7.90
CA GLN A 279 15.90 -5.11 9.15
C GLN A 279 17.41 -5.07 9.41
N GLY A 280 17.91 -3.91 9.83
CA GLY A 280 19.20 -3.72 10.51
C GLY A 280 18.99 -3.01 11.86
N GLU A 281 20.03 -2.92 12.67
CA GLU A 281 20.00 -2.26 13.99
C GLU A 281 21.28 -1.45 14.20
N PHE A 282 21.15 -0.24 14.76
CA PHE A 282 22.27 0.52 15.31
C PHE A 282 21.88 1.15 16.66
N GLU A 283 22.87 1.61 17.41
CA GLU A 283 22.67 2.28 18.71
C GLU A 283 23.11 3.75 18.65
N LEU A 284 22.24 4.67 19.09
CA LEU A 284 22.61 6.06 19.36
C LEU A 284 23.27 6.14 20.75
N LEU A 285 24.50 6.66 20.77
CA LEU A 285 25.31 6.87 21.98
C LEU A 285 24.89 8.12 22.76
#